data_AF-A0A2V8E754-F1
#
_entry.id   AF-A0A2V8E754-F1
#
_cell.length_a   1.000
_cell.length_b   1.000
_cell.length_c   1.000
_cell.angle_alpha   90.00
_cell.angle_beta   90.00
_cell.angle_gamma   90.00
#
_symmetry.space_group_name_H-M   'P 1'
#
loop_
_entity.id
_entity.type
_entity.pdbx_description
1 polymer ?
#
loop_
_entity_poly.entity_id
_entity_poly.type
_entity_poly.pdbx_seq_one_letter_code
_entity_poly.pdbx_strand_id
1 'polypeptide(L)'
;SDEARRARIKRAAVRDLVLAAMEELKLDALAYPPLARKAAILGEAQSGGTNCQLSASSGLPAISMPAGFTDDGVPVAIELLGREWSEPWLLGAAYAYEQATHPRRPPSTTPALVDGKPPALRTVVVAAGSVRTTFVFDVTTRRVKYDVMTMAGADSAIAAAVHRATEGPNGAVVFRLLDGMGKPIPGDATLGGADAAAFESGKLYVEVITKSGAHQRAKIETGG
;
A
#
# COMPACT_ATOMS: atom_id res chain seq x y z
N SER A 1 -41.95 15.77 -12.33
CA SER A 1 -42.81 14.88 -11.51
C SER A 1 -42.79 15.35 -10.06
N ASP A 2 -43.79 14.95 -9.25
CA ASP A 2 -43.85 15.28 -7.82
C ASP A 2 -42.69 14.72 -6.99
N GLU A 3 -42.08 13.63 -7.43
CA GLU A 3 -40.89 13.05 -6.80
C GLU A 3 -39.68 13.97 -6.89
N ALA A 4 -39.40 14.51 -8.08
CA ALA A 4 -38.32 15.48 -8.27
C ALA A 4 -38.52 16.75 -7.43
N ARG A 5 -39.77 17.20 -7.28
CA ARG A 5 -40.12 18.34 -6.41
C ARG A 5 -39.80 18.04 -4.93
N ARG A 6 -40.20 16.87 -4.43
CA ARG A 6 -39.89 16.43 -3.06
C ARG A 6 -38.39 16.29 -2.82
N ALA A 7 -37.65 15.75 -3.78
CA ALA A 7 -36.19 15.63 -3.70
C ALA A 7 -35.50 17.00 -3.60
N ARG A 8 -35.94 17.99 -4.39
CA ARG A 8 -35.41 19.37 -4.34
C ARG A 8 -35.66 20.06 -2.99
N ILE A 9 -36.86 19.89 -2.42
CA ILE A 9 -37.19 20.43 -1.09
C ILE A 9 -36.28 19.83 -0.02
N LYS A 10 -36.08 18.50 -0.05
CA LYS A 10 -35.17 17.83 0.88
C LYS A 10 -33.73 18.31 0.74
N ARG A 11 -33.22 18.45 -0.50
CA ARG A 11 -31.89 19.01 -0.77
C ARG A 11 -31.73 20.41 -0.18
N ALA A 12 -32.72 21.29 -0.42
CA ALA A 12 -32.71 22.65 0.14
C ALA A 12 -32.66 22.62 1.68
N ALA A 13 -33.50 21.80 2.32
CA ALA A 13 -33.50 21.68 3.78
C ALA A 13 -32.15 21.19 4.36
N VAL A 14 -31.52 20.20 3.72
CA VAL A 14 -30.19 19.71 4.12
C VAL A 14 -29.14 20.80 3.95
N ARG A 15 -29.15 21.51 2.82
CA ARG A 15 -28.23 22.61 2.57
C ARG A 15 -28.36 23.72 3.62
N ASP A 16 -29.58 24.17 3.88
CA ASP A 16 -29.83 25.29 4.78
C ASP A 16 -29.39 24.94 6.21
N LEU A 17 -29.59 23.69 6.65
CA LEU A 17 -29.09 23.18 7.93
C LEU A 17 -27.55 23.22 8.00
N VAL A 18 -26.86 22.76 6.96
CA VAL A 18 -25.39 22.77 6.89
C VAL A 18 -24.86 24.21 6.92
N LEU A 19 -25.43 25.11 6.11
CA LEU A 19 -25.02 26.51 6.06
C LEU A 19 -25.27 27.22 7.39
N ALA A 20 -26.40 26.95 8.06
CA ALA A 20 -26.68 27.49 9.38
C ALA A 20 -25.64 27.04 10.42
N ALA A 21 -25.28 25.76 10.42
CA ALA A 21 -24.25 25.23 11.32
C ALA A 21 -22.86 25.84 11.03
N MET A 22 -22.49 25.99 9.76
CA MET A 22 -21.24 26.66 9.38
C MET A 22 -21.22 28.14 9.80
N GLU A 23 -22.36 28.83 9.74
CA GLU A 23 -22.48 30.22 10.16
C GLU A 23 -22.38 30.37 11.67
N GLU A 24 -23.14 29.56 12.42
CA GLU A 24 -23.13 29.55 13.88
C GLU A 24 -21.73 29.30 14.44
N LEU A 25 -21.01 28.35 13.84
CA LEU A 25 -19.66 27.96 14.23
C LEU A 25 -18.55 28.79 13.56
N LYS A 26 -18.90 29.76 12.70
CA LYS A 26 -17.97 30.62 11.96
C LYS A 26 -16.91 29.83 11.18
N LEU A 27 -17.37 28.82 10.44
CA LEU A 27 -16.53 27.92 9.66
C LEU A 27 -16.47 28.34 8.20
N ASP A 28 -15.27 28.28 7.62
CA ASP A 28 -15.04 28.43 6.18
C ASP A 28 -15.38 27.14 5.41
N ALA A 29 -15.14 25.98 6.04
CA ALA A 29 -15.47 24.66 5.50
C ALA A 29 -15.68 23.62 6.62
N LEU A 30 -16.40 22.55 6.30
CA LEU A 30 -16.49 21.35 7.13
C LEU A 30 -15.47 20.31 6.68
N ALA A 31 -14.66 19.80 7.60
CA ALA A 31 -13.75 18.69 7.36
C ALA A 31 -14.32 17.39 7.93
N TYR A 32 -14.45 16.34 7.12
CA TYR A 32 -14.94 15.03 7.55
C TYR A 32 -14.31 13.89 6.74
N PRO A 33 -14.18 12.68 7.30
CA PRO A 33 -13.75 11.53 6.51
C PRO A 33 -14.87 11.14 5.53
N PRO A 34 -14.62 11.03 4.21
CA PRO A 34 -15.64 10.56 3.27
C PRO A 34 -16.01 9.10 3.53
N LEU A 35 -15.05 8.30 3.99
CA LEU A 35 -15.23 6.92 4.45
C LEU A 35 -14.65 6.78 5.86
N ALA A 36 -15.47 6.40 6.82
CA ALA A 36 -15.07 6.03 8.18
C ALA A 36 -14.75 4.54 8.31
N ARG A 37 -14.36 3.90 7.20
CA ARG A 37 -14.01 2.48 7.10
C ARG A 37 -12.90 2.27 6.08
N LYS A 38 -12.20 1.16 6.21
CA LYS A 38 -11.24 0.71 5.18
C LYS A 38 -11.98 0.32 3.89
N ALA A 39 -11.24 0.39 2.78
CA ALA A 39 -11.71 -0.20 1.53
C ALA A 39 -12.05 -1.68 1.75
N ALA A 40 -13.24 -2.08 1.31
CA ALA A 40 -13.69 -3.47 1.40
C ALA A 40 -12.91 -4.32 0.38
N ILE A 41 -12.66 -5.59 0.71
CA ILE A 41 -12.08 -6.53 -0.24
C ILE A 41 -13.12 -6.83 -1.33
N LEU A 42 -12.65 -7.15 -2.54
CA LEU A 42 -13.53 -7.51 -3.64
C LEU A 42 -14.44 -8.68 -3.25
N GLY A 43 -15.75 -8.49 -3.44
CA GLY A 43 -16.78 -9.48 -3.06
C GLY A 43 -17.39 -9.25 -1.68
N GLU A 44 -16.83 -8.39 -0.84
CA GLU A 44 -17.42 -8.03 0.45
C GLU A 44 -18.49 -6.95 0.32
N ALA A 45 -19.46 -6.98 1.23
CA ALA A 45 -20.49 -5.94 1.31
C ALA A 45 -19.88 -4.60 1.74
N GLN A 46 -20.32 -3.54 1.07
CA GLN A 46 -19.91 -2.17 1.36
C GLN A 46 -20.99 -1.47 2.21
N SER A 47 -21.16 -1.90 3.46
CA SER A 47 -22.18 -1.36 4.36
C SER A 47 -21.62 -0.33 5.34
N GLY A 48 -22.36 0.77 5.53
CA GLY A 48 -22.11 1.77 6.55
C GLY A 48 -20.86 2.65 6.33
N GLY A 49 -20.66 3.58 7.27
CA GLY A 49 -19.44 4.40 7.37
C GLY A 49 -19.15 5.29 6.16
N THR A 50 -20.17 5.76 5.43
CA THR A 50 -20.01 6.65 4.28
C THR A 50 -20.64 8.02 4.54
N ASN A 51 -19.85 9.06 4.33
CA ASN A 51 -20.28 10.46 4.38
C ASN A 51 -20.34 11.09 2.97
N CYS A 52 -20.06 10.32 1.92
CA CYS A 52 -20.03 10.78 0.52
C CYS A 52 -21.36 11.39 0.02
N GLN A 53 -22.46 11.18 0.75
CA GLN A 53 -23.77 11.69 0.38
C GLN A 53 -23.98 13.17 0.76
N LEU A 54 -23.17 13.75 1.64
CA LEU A 54 -23.43 15.09 2.18
C LEU A 54 -23.35 16.17 1.10
N SER A 55 -22.26 16.22 0.32
CA SER A 55 -22.13 17.16 -0.81
C SER A 55 -23.23 16.94 -1.85
N ALA A 56 -23.47 15.69 -2.26
CA ALA A 56 -24.51 15.39 -3.24
C ALA A 56 -25.92 15.79 -2.76
N SER A 57 -26.24 15.54 -1.48
CA SER A 57 -27.56 15.80 -0.90
C SER A 57 -27.79 17.27 -0.58
N SER A 58 -26.75 18.04 -0.24
CA SER A 58 -26.83 19.50 -0.01
C SER A 58 -26.69 20.31 -1.30
N GLY A 59 -25.95 19.79 -2.29
CA GLY A 59 -25.55 20.55 -3.47
C GLY A 59 -24.39 21.53 -3.22
N LEU A 60 -23.76 21.47 -2.05
CA LEU A 60 -22.58 22.27 -1.71
C LEU A 60 -21.30 21.66 -2.31
N PRO A 61 -20.32 22.48 -2.72
CA PRO A 61 -19.07 21.98 -3.29
C PRO A 61 -18.22 21.29 -2.21
N ALA A 62 -17.55 20.21 -2.60
CA ALA A 62 -16.60 19.50 -1.75
C ALA A 62 -15.37 19.04 -2.53
N ILE A 63 -14.25 18.89 -1.82
CA ILE A 63 -13.00 18.33 -2.36
C ILE A 63 -12.44 17.27 -1.41
N SER A 64 -12.10 16.10 -1.96
CA SER A 64 -11.49 15.00 -1.20
C SER A 64 -9.97 15.01 -1.39
N MET A 65 -9.23 14.85 -0.30
CA MET A 65 -7.77 14.94 -0.25
C MET A 65 -7.19 13.74 0.49
N PRO A 66 -6.03 13.20 0.09
CA PRO A 66 -5.35 12.15 0.84
C PRO A 66 -4.98 12.64 2.23
N ALA A 67 -5.36 11.91 3.28
CA ALA A 67 -5.08 12.25 4.68
C ALA A 67 -4.05 11.31 5.33
N GLY A 68 -3.58 10.30 4.60
CA GLY A 68 -2.57 9.35 5.07
C GLY A 68 -2.94 7.91 4.73
N PHE A 69 -2.46 6.99 5.55
CA PHE A 69 -2.63 5.56 5.37
C PHE A 69 -2.95 4.90 6.71
N THR A 70 -3.72 3.82 6.68
CA THR A 70 -3.88 2.91 7.82
C THR A 70 -2.61 2.12 8.09
N ASP A 71 -2.53 1.42 9.22
CA ASP A 71 -1.35 0.61 9.61
C ASP A 71 -0.97 -0.47 8.59
N ASP A 72 -1.96 -1.01 7.86
CA ASP A 72 -1.81 -1.97 6.76
C ASP A 72 -1.64 -1.30 5.38
N GLY A 73 -1.50 0.02 5.34
CA GLY A 73 -1.12 0.77 4.14
C GLY A 73 -2.27 1.11 3.19
N VAL A 74 -3.53 1.06 3.64
CA VAL A 74 -4.70 1.48 2.85
C VAL A 74 -4.84 3.00 2.89
N PRO A 75 -4.98 3.71 1.76
CA PRO A 75 -5.10 5.17 1.75
C PRO A 75 -6.39 5.63 2.44
N VAL A 76 -6.28 6.67 3.24
CA VAL A 76 -7.38 7.37 3.92
C VAL A 76 -7.48 8.78 3.33
N ALA A 77 -8.70 9.32 3.28
CA ALA A 77 -8.96 10.66 2.79
C ALA A 77 -9.68 11.52 3.85
N ILE A 78 -9.59 12.83 3.69
CA ILE A 78 -10.43 13.82 4.34
C ILE A 78 -11.14 14.61 3.23
N GLU A 79 -12.39 14.99 3.45
CA GLU A 79 -13.18 15.80 2.53
C GLU A 79 -13.47 17.16 3.17
N LEU A 80 -13.24 18.23 2.41
CA LEU A 80 -13.65 19.59 2.77
C LEU A 80 -14.92 19.93 2.00
N LEU A 81 -15.98 20.28 2.71
CA LEU A 81 -17.22 20.83 2.15
C LEU A 81 -17.26 22.34 2.40
N GLY A 82 -17.41 23.11 1.34
CA GLY A 82 -17.46 24.56 1.37
C GLY A 82 -18.88 25.11 1.19
N ARG A 83 -18.98 26.44 1.24
CA ARG A 83 -20.21 27.18 0.91
C ARG A 83 -20.47 27.18 -0.60
N GLU A 84 -21.67 27.57 -1.02
CA GLU A 84 -21.97 27.73 -2.45
C GLU A 84 -20.93 28.65 -3.12
N TRP A 85 -20.42 28.23 -4.29
CA TRP A 85 -19.46 28.98 -5.11
C TRP A 85 -18.07 29.20 -4.49
N SER A 86 -17.71 28.43 -3.47
CA SER A 86 -16.42 28.52 -2.77
C SER A 86 -15.32 27.61 -3.36
N GLU A 87 -15.50 27.06 -4.56
CA GLU A 87 -14.52 26.20 -5.22
C GLU A 87 -13.11 26.81 -5.31
N PRO A 88 -12.92 28.12 -5.61
CA PRO A 88 -11.59 28.73 -5.60
C PRO A 88 -10.91 28.64 -4.23
N TRP A 89 -11.67 28.84 -3.15
CA TRP A 89 -11.16 28.72 -1.79
C TRP A 89 -10.83 27.27 -1.46
N LEU A 90 -11.74 26.33 -1.79
CA LEU A 90 -11.53 24.89 -1.55
C LEU A 90 -10.29 24.36 -2.28
N LEU A 91 -10.09 24.74 -3.54
CA LEU A 91 -8.90 24.38 -4.31
C LEU A 91 -7.63 24.99 -3.71
N GLY A 92 -7.68 26.25 -3.25
CA GLY A 92 -6.57 26.91 -2.57
C GLY A 92 -6.20 26.24 -1.24
N ALA A 93 -7.21 25.90 -0.43
CA ALA A 93 -7.02 25.19 0.84
C ALA A 93 -6.45 23.79 0.61
N ALA A 94 -6.95 23.06 -0.40
CA ALA A 94 -6.44 21.74 -0.75
C ALA A 94 -5.00 21.77 -1.25
N TYR A 95 -4.67 22.76 -2.08
CA TYR A 95 -3.30 22.99 -2.52
C TYR A 95 -2.37 23.28 -1.34
N ALA A 96 -2.75 24.22 -0.45
CA ALA A 96 -1.94 24.55 0.72
C ALA A 96 -1.74 23.34 1.64
N TYR A 97 -2.79 22.52 1.83
CA TYR A 97 -2.70 21.26 2.57
C TYR A 97 -1.73 20.27 1.93
N GLU A 98 -1.82 20.05 0.61
CA GLU A 98 -0.91 19.16 -0.12
C GLU A 98 0.55 19.64 -0.02
N GLN A 99 0.80 20.93 -0.21
CA GLN A 99 2.14 21.52 -0.10
C GLN A 99 2.70 21.47 1.33
N ALA A 100 1.85 21.57 2.35
CA ALA A 100 2.29 21.50 3.75
C ALA A 100 2.58 20.07 4.20
N THR A 101 1.82 19.08 3.73
CA THR A 101 1.81 17.73 4.32
C THR A 101 2.38 16.63 3.42
N HIS A 102 2.48 16.86 2.11
CA HIS A 102 2.97 15.88 1.12
C HIS A 102 2.38 14.47 1.33
N PRO A 103 1.04 14.32 1.44
CA PRO A 103 0.43 13.10 1.97
C PRO A 103 0.42 11.95 0.95
N ARG A 104 0.75 12.23 -0.32
CA ARG A 104 0.68 11.29 -1.42
C ARG A 104 1.89 10.35 -1.43
N ARG A 105 1.63 9.04 -1.36
CA ARG A 105 2.63 7.99 -1.62
C ARG A 105 2.24 7.19 -2.87
N PRO A 106 3.09 7.11 -3.91
CA PRO A 106 2.79 6.30 -5.09
C PRO A 106 2.72 4.80 -4.73
N PRO A 107 1.87 4.02 -5.41
CA PRO A 107 1.86 2.57 -5.25
C PRO A 107 3.17 1.95 -5.72
N SER A 108 3.62 0.89 -5.02
CA SER A 108 4.87 0.19 -5.37
C SER A 108 4.84 -0.50 -6.73
N THR A 109 3.64 -0.76 -7.29
CA THR A 109 3.45 -1.45 -8.58
C THR A 109 3.44 -0.52 -9.78
N THR A 110 3.49 0.79 -9.55
CA THR A 110 3.56 1.81 -10.61
C THR A 110 4.77 2.71 -10.37
N PRO A 111 6.00 2.14 -10.43
CA PRO A 111 7.23 2.92 -10.34
C PRO A 111 7.33 3.91 -11.50
N ALA A 112 8.17 4.93 -11.32
CA ALA A 112 8.46 5.89 -12.39
C ALA A 112 9.00 5.17 -13.64
N LEU A 113 8.61 5.67 -14.80
CA LEU A 113 9.14 5.18 -16.07
C LEU A 113 10.62 5.55 -16.20
N VAL A 114 11.39 4.66 -16.80
CA VAL A 114 12.78 4.90 -17.21
C VAL A 114 12.77 5.09 -18.72
N ASP A 115 13.12 6.29 -19.18
CA ASP A 115 13.09 6.66 -20.61
C ASP A 115 11.75 6.36 -21.31
N GLY A 116 10.64 6.61 -20.60
CA GLY A 116 9.28 6.37 -21.10
C GLY A 116 8.85 4.90 -21.14
N LYS A 117 9.65 3.98 -20.58
CA LYS A 117 9.36 2.54 -20.52
C LYS A 117 9.24 2.06 -19.07
N PRO A 118 8.54 0.94 -18.82
CA PRO A 118 8.58 0.29 -17.51
C PRO A 118 10.02 -0.03 -17.12
N PRO A 119 10.37 0.06 -15.83
CA PRO A 119 11.69 -0.34 -15.35
C PRO A 119 11.98 -1.81 -15.70
N ALA A 120 13.24 -2.09 -16.00
CA ALA A 120 13.70 -3.44 -16.32
C ALA A 120 13.55 -4.38 -15.11
N LEU A 121 13.45 -5.68 -15.40
CA LEU A 121 13.50 -6.72 -14.37
C LEU A 121 14.81 -6.62 -13.60
N ARG A 122 14.75 -6.75 -12.28
CA ARG A 122 15.93 -6.70 -11.41
C ARG A 122 16.41 -8.10 -11.12
N THR A 123 17.67 -8.39 -11.45
CA THR A 123 18.31 -9.65 -11.11
C THR A 123 19.23 -9.48 -9.92
N VAL A 124 19.00 -10.25 -8.85
CA VAL A 124 19.81 -10.24 -7.63
C VAL A 124 20.30 -11.65 -7.36
N VAL A 125 21.60 -11.80 -7.13
CA VAL A 125 22.20 -13.09 -6.75
C VAL A 125 22.62 -13.00 -5.30
N VAL A 126 22.14 -13.93 -4.48
CA VAL A 126 22.46 -14.01 -3.06
C VAL A 126 23.13 -15.34 -2.77
N ALA A 127 24.22 -15.29 -2.01
CA ALA A 127 24.90 -16.47 -1.51
C ALA A 127 24.88 -16.44 0.03
N ALA A 128 24.29 -17.47 0.63
CA ALA A 128 24.29 -17.70 2.06
C ALA A 128 24.84 -19.11 2.31
N GLY A 129 26.08 -19.18 2.78
CA GLY A 129 26.72 -20.47 3.02
C GLY A 129 26.84 -21.32 1.76
N SER A 130 26.27 -22.53 1.82
CA SER A 130 26.23 -23.48 0.70
C SER A 130 25.07 -23.27 -0.27
N VAL A 131 24.21 -22.25 -0.07
CA VAL A 131 23.07 -21.97 -0.96
C VAL A 131 23.34 -20.70 -1.75
N ARG A 132 23.20 -20.79 -3.07
CA ARG A 132 23.17 -19.65 -3.99
C ARG A 132 21.79 -19.55 -4.62
N THR A 133 21.22 -18.36 -4.61
CA THR A 133 19.89 -18.11 -5.19
C THR A 133 19.97 -16.92 -6.13
N THR A 134 19.42 -17.10 -7.33
CA THR A 134 19.24 -16.02 -8.30
C THR A 134 17.77 -15.63 -8.29
N PHE A 135 17.48 -14.37 -7.98
CA PHE A 135 16.16 -13.79 -8.01
C PHE A 135 16.03 -12.89 -9.24
N VAL A 136 14.90 -12.97 -9.94
CA VAL A 136 14.50 -12.05 -11.00
C VAL A 136 13.17 -11.44 -10.59
N PHE A 137 13.18 -10.14 -10.27
CA PHE A 137 12.05 -9.42 -9.75
C PHE A 137 11.42 -8.51 -10.82
N ASP A 138 10.10 -8.61 -10.96
CA ASP A 138 9.26 -7.69 -11.69
C ASP A 138 8.53 -6.78 -10.70
N VAL A 139 9.01 -5.55 -10.60
CA VAL A 139 8.46 -4.50 -9.72
C VAL A 139 7.02 -4.12 -10.09
N THR A 140 6.65 -4.26 -11.37
CA THR A 140 5.33 -3.84 -11.87
C THR A 140 4.25 -4.85 -11.54
N THR A 141 4.61 -6.14 -11.49
CA THR A 141 3.69 -7.23 -11.19
C THR A 141 3.87 -7.84 -9.79
N ARG A 142 4.89 -7.40 -9.03
CA ARG A 142 5.33 -8.00 -7.75
C ARG A 142 5.71 -9.49 -7.87
N ARG A 143 6.04 -9.97 -9.06
CA ARG A 143 6.48 -11.35 -9.24
C ARG A 143 7.98 -11.48 -9.00
N VAL A 144 8.36 -12.51 -8.28
CA VAL A 144 9.74 -12.95 -8.13
C VAL A 144 9.87 -14.35 -8.72
N LYS A 145 10.71 -14.49 -9.74
CA LYS A 145 11.20 -15.80 -10.18
C LYS A 145 12.52 -16.08 -9.49
N TYR A 146 12.74 -17.32 -9.09
CA TYR A 146 13.97 -17.67 -8.40
C TYR A 146 14.45 -19.06 -8.77
N ASP A 147 15.77 -19.17 -8.89
CA ASP A 147 16.48 -20.42 -9.11
C ASP A 147 17.49 -20.63 -7.97
N VAL A 148 17.59 -21.86 -7.48
CA VAL A 148 18.32 -22.20 -6.26
C VAL A 148 19.33 -23.28 -6.58
N MET A 149 20.57 -23.06 -6.18
CA MET A 149 21.67 -24.02 -6.28
C MET A 149 22.25 -24.29 -4.91
N THR A 150 22.48 -25.56 -4.60
CA THR A 150 23.22 -25.99 -3.41
C THR A 150 24.61 -26.47 -3.81
N MET A 151 25.61 -26.02 -3.05
CA MET A 151 27.01 -26.42 -3.23
C MET A 151 27.31 -27.58 -2.27
N ALA A 152 28.06 -28.58 -2.75
CA ALA A 152 28.49 -29.69 -1.91
C ALA A 152 29.50 -29.21 -0.84
N GLY A 153 29.31 -29.64 0.40
CA GLY A 153 30.17 -29.28 1.53
C GLY A 153 29.93 -30.18 2.75
N ALA A 154 30.87 -30.15 3.70
CA ALA A 154 30.84 -30.99 4.90
C ALA A 154 29.62 -30.72 5.79
N ASP A 155 29.16 -29.46 5.85
CA ASP A 155 27.95 -29.06 6.55
C ASP A 155 26.87 -28.61 5.55
N SER A 156 26.09 -29.58 5.07
CA SER A 156 25.10 -29.36 4.01
C SER A 156 23.90 -28.56 4.53
N ALA A 157 23.36 -27.66 3.70
CA ALA A 157 22.08 -27.01 3.98
C ALA A 157 20.94 -28.03 4.00
N ILE A 158 20.07 -27.93 5.02
CA ILE A 158 18.85 -28.75 5.13
C ILE A 158 17.58 -27.92 4.90
N ALA A 159 17.63 -26.63 5.23
CA ALA A 159 16.55 -25.68 4.99
C ALA A 159 17.13 -24.34 4.51
N ALA A 160 16.42 -23.71 3.58
CA ALA A 160 16.64 -22.30 3.28
C ALA A 160 15.32 -21.64 2.92
N ALA A 161 15.18 -20.37 3.31
CA ALA A 161 13.98 -19.59 3.06
C ALA A 161 14.31 -18.10 2.93
N VAL A 162 13.42 -17.36 2.28
CA VAL A 162 13.44 -15.91 2.26
C VAL A 162 12.60 -15.39 3.41
N HIS A 163 13.17 -14.47 4.19
CA HIS A 163 12.55 -13.87 5.35
C HIS A 163 12.44 -12.36 5.18
N ARG A 164 11.36 -11.79 5.74
CA ARG A 164 11.21 -10.35 5.92
C ARG A 164 11.73 -9.95 7.29
N ALA A 165 12.74 -9.07 7.32
CA ALA A 165 13.34 -8.58 8.56
C ALA A 165 12.30 -7.92 9.48
N THR A 166 12.35 -8.28 10.76
CA THR A 166 11.59 -7.69 11.86
C THR A 166 12.57 -7.27 12.96
N GLU A 167 12.11 -6.56 13.99
CA GLU A 167 12.97 -6.19 15.13
C GLU A 167 13.39 -7.41 15.98
N GLY A 168 12.75 -8.57 15.80
CA GLY A 168 13.07 -9.81 16.50
C GLY A 168 14.07 -10.72 15.77
N PRO A 169 14.49 -11.83 16.42
CA PRO A 169 15.52 -12.72 15.86
C PRO A 169 15.07 -13.47 14.60
N ASN A 170 13.76 -13.67 14.42
CA ASN A 170 13.17 -14.42 13.32
C ASN A 170 12.15 -13.56 12.57
N GLY A 171 12.49 -13.21 11.33
CA GLY A 171 11.58 -12.57 10.40
C GLY A 171 10.51 -13.52 9.87
N ALA A 172 9.37 -12.98 9.43
CA ALA A 172 8.32 -13.78 8.79
C ALA A 172 8.85 -14.45 7.52
N VAL A 173 8.55 -15.75 7.35
CA VAL A 173 8.90 -16.50 6.14
C VAL A 173 8.03 -16.03 4.98
N VAL A 174 8.65 -15.59 3.90
CA VAL A 174 7.96 -15.18 2.66
C VAL A 174 7.71 -16.41 1.79
N PHE A 175 8.77 -17.18 1.48
CA PHE A 175 8.69 -18.48 0.80
C PHE A 175 9.95 -19.31 1.05
N ARG A 176 9.84 -20.62 0.85
CA ARG A 176 10.92 -21.59 1.03
C ARG A 176 11.73 -21.77 -0.26
N LEU A 177 13.03 -21.98 -0.11
CA LEU A 177 13.98 -22.23 -1.19
C LEU A 177 14.42 -23.70 -1.24
N LEU A 178 14.35 -24.42 -0.12
CA LEU A 178 14.59 -25.88 -0.04
C LEU A 178 13.36 -26.61 0.51
N ASP A 179 13.28 -27.92 0.22
CA ASP A 179 12.18 -28.80 0.65
C ASP A 179 12.25 -29.29 2.10
N GLY A 180 13.28 -28.91 2.85
CA GLY A 180 13.54 -29.39 4.21
C GLY A 180 14.41 -30.65 4.26
N MET A 181 14.76 -31.24 3.11
CA MET A 181 15.73 -32.33 2.97
C MET A 181 17.00 -31.85 2.24
N GLY A 182 17.17 -30.54 2.08
CA GLY A 182 18.31 -29.94 1.38
C GLY A 182 18.17 -29.89 -0.15
N LYS A 183 17.02 -30.28 -0.72
CA LYS A 183 16.81 -30.23 -2.17
C LYS A 183 16.33 -28.84 -2.60
N PRO A 184 16.95 -28.23 -3.64
CA PRO A 184 16.50 -26.96 -4.20
C PRO A 184 15.07 -27.00 -4.75
N ILE A 185 14.31 -25.94 -4.48
CA ILE A 185 12.99 -25.68 -5.07
C ILE A 185 13.08 -24.38 -5.87
N PRO A 186 13.29 -24.43 -7.19
CA PRO A 186 13.11 -23.24 -8.04
C PRO A 186 11.60 -22.91 -8.14
N GLY A 187 11.27 -21.65 -8.40
CA GLY A 187 9.87 -21.24 -8.43
C GLY A 187 9.58 -19.83 -8.91
N ASP A 188 8.30 -19.50 -8.82
CA ASP A 188 7.73 -18.16 -9.05
C ASP A 188 6.77 -17.87 -7.91
N ALA A 189 6.88 -16.69 -7.31
CA ALA A 189 6.01 -16.24 -6.24
C ALA A 189 5.54 -14.80 -6.51
N THR A 190 4.32 -14.48 -6.07
CA THR A 190 3.84 -13.10 -6.04
C THR A 190 4.00 -12.55 -4.62
N LEU A 191 4.72 -11.44 -4.48
CA LEU A 191 4.92 -10.79 -3.19
C LEU A 191 3.67 -10.00 -2.78
N GLY A 192 3.26 -10.15 -1.53
CA GLY A 192 2.29 -9.25 -0.91
C GLY A 192 2.83 -7.82 -0.80
N GLY A 193 1.96 -6.84 -0.52
CA GLY A 193 2.38 -5.43 -0.45
C GLY A 193 3.52 -5.17 0.53
N ALA A 194 3.47 -5.80 1.72
CA ALA A 194 4.52 -5.69 2.73
C ALA A 194 5.84 -6.34 2.30
N ASP A 195 5.79 -7.49 1.61
CA ASP A 195 6.99 -8.19 1.12
C ASP A 195 7.64 -7.47 -0.06
N ALA A 196 6.84 -6.94 -0.98
CA ALA A 196 7.33 -6.13 -2.08
C ALA A 196 8.02 -4.84 -1.56
N ALA A 197 7.42 -4.17 -0.58
CA ALA A 197 8.04 -3.00 0.05
C ALA A 197 9.33 -3.36 0.81
N ALA A 198 9.37 -4.53 1.45
CA ALA A 198 10.57 -5.03 2.10
C ALA A 198 11.68 -5.39 1.09
N PHE A 199 11.33 -5.91 -0.10
CA PHE A 199 12.29 -6.16 -1.17
C PHE A 199 12.90 -4.84 -1.65
N GLU A 200 12.08 -3.83 -1.97
CA GLU A 200 12.55 -2.51 -2.42
C GLU A 200 13.40 -1.76 -1.38
N SER A 201 13.19 -2.03 -0.08
CA SER A 201 13.95 -1.40 1.01
C SER A 201 15.13 -2.24 1.51
N GLY A 202 15.48 -3.34 0.82
CA GLY A 202 16.60 -4.21 1.21
C GLY A 202 16.39 -4.92 2.56
N LYS A 203 15.14 -5.10 2.97
CA LYS A 203 14.73 -5.75 4.23
C LYS A 203 14.40 -7.23 4.07
N LEU A 204 14.61 -7.81 2.89
CA LEU A 204 14.56 -9.26 2.71
C LEU A 204 15.95 -9.88 2.86
N TYR A 205 16.01 -11.08 3.44
CA TYR A 205 17.24 -11.85 3.56
C TYR A 205 16.97 -13.34 3.32
N VAL A 206 17.98 -14.04 2.83
CA VAL A 206 18.00 -15.50 2.77
C VAL A 206 18.57 -16.02 4.08
N GLU A 207 17.87 -16.95 4.72
CA GLU A 207 18.37 -17.71 5.86
C GLU A 207 18.57 -19.17 5.44
N VAL A 208 19.73 -19.71 5.81
CA VAL A 208 20.12 -21.10 5.58
C VAL A 208 20.41 -21.76 6.91
N ILE A 209 19.83 -22.93 7.11
CA ILE A 209 20.05 -23.79 8.27
C ILE A 209 20.76 -25.06 7.79
N THR A 210 21.87 -25.39 8.44
CA THR A 210 22.72 -26.54 8.10
C THR A 210 22.46 -27.74 9.00
N LYS A 211 23.05 -28.90 8.66
CA LYS A 211 22.95 -30.13 9.47
C LYS A 211 23.52 -29.96 10.89
N SER A 212 24.54 -29.13 11.05
CA SER A 212 25.11 -28.81 12.36
C SER A 212 24.22 -27.90 13.22
N GLY A 213 23.15 -27.34 12.65
CA GLY A 213 22.29 -26.35 13.28
C GLY A 213 22.81 -24.91 13.16
N ALA A 214 23.82 -24.65 12.32
CA ALA A 214 24.29 -23.30 12.08
C ALA A 214 23.29 -22.50 11.23
N HIS A 215 23.12 -21.22 11.56
CA HIS A 215 22.30 -20.26 10.81
C HIS A 215 23.19 -19.30 10.03
N GLN A 216 22.98 -19.23 8.72
CA GLN A 216 23.72 -18.34 7.83
C GLN A 216 22.74 -17.43 7.11
N ARG A 217 22.96 -16.11 7.19
CA ARG A 217 22.04 -15.10 6.66
C ARG A 217 22.75 -14.20 5.66
N ALA A 218 22.09 -13.90 4.55
CA ALA A 218 22.58 -12.93 3.57
C ALA A 218 21.42 -12.04 3.09
N LYS A 219 21.63 -10.73 3.07
CA LYS A 219 20.63 -9.76 2.60
C LYS A 219 20.42 -9.89 1.09
N ILE A 220 19.19 -9.65 0.66
CA ILE A 220 18.85 -9.47 -0.75
C ILE A 220 19.01 -7.99 -1.06
N GLU A 221 20.21 -7.60 -1.50
CA GLU A 221 20.51 -6.23 -1.87
C GLU A 221 20.01 -5.95 -3.28
N THR A 222 18.97 -5.12 -3.38
CA THR A 222 18.58 -4.50 -4.64
C THR A 222 19.58 -3.38 -4.89
N GLY A 223 20.60 -3.61 -5.73
CA GLY A 223 21.55 -2.57 -6.13
C GLY A 223 20.82 -1.28 -6.53
N GLY A 224 21.22 -0.17 -5.92
CA GLY A 224 20.70 1.17 -6.19
C GLY A 224 21.25 1.77 -7.47
#